data_AF-A0A1X2ERJ7-F1
#
_entry.id   AF-A0A1X2ERJ7-F1
#
_cell.length_a   1.000
_cell.length_b   1.000
_cell.length_c   1.000
_cell.angle_alpha   90.00
_cell.angle_beta   90.00
_cell.angle_gamma   90.00
#
_symmetry.space_group_name_H-M   'P 1'
#
loop_
_entity.id
_entity.type
_entity.pdbx_description
1 polymer ?
#
loop_
_entity_poly.entity_id
_entity_poly.type
_entity_poly.pdbx_seq_one_letter_code
_entity_poly.pdbx_strand_id
1 'polypeptide(L)'
;MNEAAESRTGTLVKGLGVASLGLGLTEVLAPAKVAALSGVDQTRRSRAVIRALGVRECGHAAALLLGSEKLVWTRVAGDVLDIAVLAAGVARRRPGQRRRGIISAIALTGIGAADLYAALRTTGNQAKARHANNRRHQALRAAITVQRSPEDVYSFWRNVENLPSFMYHLKSVTADGDGRSHWVANAPVGQPVQWDAQITEDQPGKRIAWQSLPGSGIENGGSVDFAPDNSGKGTEVRVTIGYQLPGGALGKVASTLLGESPEQQVNDDLRRFKQILETGQVLRSDGSPEGTTSLSQMHQQTAQPANPKGVSA
;
A
#
# COMPACT_ATOMS: atom_id res chain seq x y z
N MET A 1 2.43 21.96 6.20
CA MET A 1 1.15 21.64 6.88
C MET A 1 1.10 20.26 7.56
N ASN A 2 1.91 19.25 7.15
CA ASN A 2 1.84 17.89 7.74
C ASN A 2 2.47 17.76 9.13
N GLU A 3 3.62 18.38 9.39
CA GLU A 3 4.33 18.22 10.68
C GLU A 3 3.51 18.71 11.88
N ALA A 4 2.80 19.85 11.74
CA ALA A 4 1.94 20.40 12.78
C ALA A 4 0.68 19.55 13.06
N ALA A 5 0.30 18.67 12.13
CA ALA A 5 -0.83 17.75 12.30
C ALA A 5 -0.38 16.41 12.91
N GLU A 6 0.83 15.94 12.58
CA GLU A 6 1.46 14.78 13.22
C GLU A 6 1.81 15.07 14.68
N SER A 7 2.41 16.23 14.98
CA SER A 7 2.71 16.61 16.36
C SER A 7 1.45 16.69 17.23
N ARG A 8 0.37 17.26 16.70
CA ARG A 8 -0.95 17.31 17.36
C ARG A 8 -1.53 15.92 17.63
N THR A 9 -1.30 14.96 16.74
CA THR A 9 -1.79 13.58 16.91
C THR A 9 -1.02 12.87 18.01
N GLY A 10 0.32 13.00 18.03
CA GLY A 10 1.15 12.45 19.10
C GLY A 10 0.87 13.07 20.47
N THR A 11 0.61 14.37 20.53
CA THR A 11 0.19 15.05 21.78
C THR A 11 -1.15 14.53 22.27
N LEU A 12 -2.11 14.28 21.37
CA LEU A 12 -3.43 13.75 21.72
C LEU A 12 -3.35 12.32 22.25
N VAL A 13 -2.57 11.44 21.61
CA VAL A 13 -2.37 10.05 22.06
C VAL A 13 -1.68 10.00 23.42
N LYS A 14 -0.67 10.85 23.66
CA LYS A 14 -0.01 10.96 24.98
C LYS A 14 -0.96 11.49 26.06
N GLY A 15 -1.78 12.48 25.72
CA GLY A 15 -2.81 13.01 26.62
C GLY A 15 -3.82 11.96 27.05
N LEU A 16 -4.30 11.14 26.10
CA LEU A 16 -5.17 10.00 26.39
C LEU A 16 -4.48 8.96 27.30
N GLY A 17 -3.21 8.66 27.05
CA GLY A 17 -2.42 7.77 27.91
C GLY A 17 -2.32 8.24 29.36
N VAL A 18 -2.06 9.53 29.58
CA VAL A 18 -2.00 10.12 30.94
C VAL A 18 -3.37 10.11 31.63
N ALA A 19 -4.44 10.47 30.90
CA ALA A 19 -5.80 10.44 31.44
C ALA A 19 -6.21 9.01 31.89
N SER A 20 -5.87 8.01 31.08
CA SER A 20 -6.15 6.59 31.35
C SER A 20 -5.39 6.08 32.57
N LEU A 21 -4.14 6.50 32.75
CA LEU A 21 -3.35 6.15 33.93
C LEU A 21 -3.99 6.71 35.22
N GLY A 22 -4.44 7.96 35.17
CA GLY A 22 -5.09 8.62 36.30
C GLY A 22 -6.42 7.95 36.70
N LEU A 23 -7.24 7.60 35.71
CA LEU A 23 -8.48 6.85 35.93
C LEU A 23 -8.20 5.46 36.49
N GLY A 24 -7.30 4.71 35.86
CA GLY A 24 -6.97 3.34 36.27
C GLY A 24 -6.43 3.25 37.70
N LEU A 25 -5.54 4.17 38.10
CA LEU A 25 -5.03 4.24 39.47
C LEU A 25 -6.13 4.58 40.48
N THR A 26 -7.07 5.46 40.13
CA THR A 26 -8.18 5.83 41.00
C THR A 26 -9.13 4.65 41.25
N GLU A 27 -9.38 3.85 40.22
CA GLU A 27 -10.22 2.64 40.30
C GLU A 27 -9.57 1.52 41.11
N VAL A 28 -8.25 1.37 41.02
CA VAL A 28 -7.49 0.37 41.80
C VAL A 28 -7.43 0.77 43.28
N LEU A 29 -7.07 2.02 43.56
CA LEU A 29 -6.79 2.51 44.92
C LEU A 29 -8.06 2.90 45.69
N ALA A 30 -9.08 3.41 45.00
CA ALA A 30 -10.30 3.92 45.63
C ALA A 30 -11.62 3.36 45.03
N PRO A 31 -11.77 2.03 44.85
CA PRO A 31 -12.93 1.44 44.16
C PRO A 31 -14.27 1.70 44.86
N ALA A 32 -14.28 1.89 46.18
CA ALA A 32 -15.50 2.21 46.92
C ALA A 32 -16.01 3.63 46.63
N LYS A 33 -15.09 4.61 46.46
CA LYS A 33 -15.44 5.98 46.07
C LYS A 33 -15.94 6.03 44.63
N VAL A 34 -15.28 5.30 43.73
CA VAL A 34 -15.72 5.16 42.32
C VAL A 34 -17.10 4.50 42.25
N ALA A 35 -17.34 3.42 43.00
CA ALA A 35 -18.66 2.79 43.08
C ALA A 35 -19.74 3.76 43.58
N ALA A 36 -19.45 4.58 44.59
CA ALA A 36 -20.38 5.57 45.11
C ALA A 36 -20.73 6.66 44.09
N LEU A 37 -19.71 7.18 43.38
CA LEU A 37 -19.88 8.20 42.33
C LEU A 37 -20.67 7.67 41.14
N SER A 38 -20.39 6.44 40.71
CA SER A 38 -21.09 5.77 39.61
C SER A 38 -22.45 5.17 40.03
N GLY A 39 -22.84 5.32 41.30
CA GLY A 39 -24.09 4.80 41.84
C GLY A 39 -24.19 3.27 41.77
N VAL A 40 -23.06 2.55 41.86
CA VAL A 40 -22.97 1.09 41.88
C VAL A 40 -23.03 0.59 43.32
N ASP A 41 -23.81 -0.47 43.57
CA ASP A 41 -23.89 -1.08 44.89
C ASP A 41 -22.51 -1.53 45.37
N GLN A 42 -22.16 -1.23 46.61
CA GLN A 42 -20.83 -1.48 47.18
C GLN A 42 -20.66 -2.93 47.66
N THR A 43 -20.87 -3.89 46.76
CA THR A 43 -20.63 -5.32 47.02
C THR A 43 -19.15 -5.69 46.85
N ARG A 44 -18.72 -6.86 47.37
CA ARG A 44 -17.36 -7.36 47.10
C ARG A 44 -17.12 -7.59 45.60
N ARG A 45 -18.15 -8.05 44.87
CA ARG A 45 -18.06 -8.30 43.42
C ARG A 45 -17.91 -7.01 42.61
N SER A 46 -18.69 -5.97 42.90
CA SER A 46 -18.56 -4.69 42.18
C SER A 46 -17.22 -4.02 42.40
N ARG A 47 -16.68 -4.05 43.63
CA ARG A 47 -15.32 -3.54 43.92
C ARG A 47 -14.23 -4.34 43.21
N ALA A 48 -14.38 -5.65 43.08
CA ALA A 48 -13.43 -6.49 42.34
C ALA A 48 -13.46 -6.16 40.83
N VAL A 49 -14.66 -5.97 40.26
CA VAL A 49 -14.83 -5.57 38.85
C VAL A 49 -14.22 -4.19 38.60
N ILE A 50 -14.49 -3.19 39.45
CA ILE A 50 -13.90 -1.84 39.32
C ILE A 50 -12.38 -1.89 39.39
N ARG A 51 -11.79 -2.67 40.30
CA ARG A 51 -10.32 -2.83 40.34
C ARG A 51 -9.76 -3.49 39.09
N ALA A 52 -10.47 -4.46 38.52
CA ALA A 52 -10.05 -5.13 37.29
C ALA A 52 -10.08 -4.18 36.08
N LEU A 53 -11.10 -3.30 35.99
CA LEU A 53 -11.15 -2.22 35.01
C LEU A 53 -10.00 -1.23 35.22
N GLY A 54 -9.69 -0.86 36.47
CA GLY A 54 -8.58 0.04 36.76
C GLY A 54 -7.20 -0.51 36.37
N VAL A 55 -6.95 -1.80 36.61
CA VAL A 55 -5.73 -2.49 36.15
C VAL A 55 -5.65 -2.50 34.63
N ARG A 56 -6.79 -2.72 33.96
CA ARG A 56 -6.88 -2.69 32.50
C ARG A 56 -6.56 -1.30 31.95
N GLU A 57 -7.11 -0.23 32.52
CA GLU A 57 -6.83 1.15 32.09
C GLU A 57 -5.35 1.53 32.26
N CYS A 58 -4.71 1.11 33.35
CA CYS A 58 -3.27 1.25 33.54
C CYS A 58 -2.47 0.49 32.47
N GLY A 59 -2.92 -0.70 32.06
CA GLY A 59 -2.32 -1.46 30.96
C GLY A 59 -2.41 -0.73 29.61
N HIS A 60 -3.55 -0.09 29.31
CA HIS A 60 -3.71 0.72 28.11
C HIS A 60 -2.88 2.00 28.16
N ALA A 61 -2.74 2.63 29.33
CA ALA A 61 -1.87 3.77 29.53
C ALA A 61 -0.39 3.42 29.27
N ALA A 62 0.08 2.30 29.82
CA ALA A 62 1.43 1.80 29.56
C ALA A 62 1.63 1.49 28.06
N ALA A 63 0.66 0.87 27.41
CA ALA A 63 0.70 0.58 25.98
C ALA A 63 0.78 1.83 25.09
N LEU A 64 0.11 2.93 25.47
CA LEU A 64 0.16 4.20 24.71
C LEU A 64 1.38 5.07 25.04
N LEU A 65 1.86 5.03 26.28
CA LEU A 65 2.99 5.87 26.72
C LEU A 65 4.35 5.23 26.41
N LEU A 66 4.44 3.90 26.41
CA LEU A 66 5.68 3.14 26.20
C LEU A 66 5.67 2.34 24.89
N GLY A 67 4.49 2.11 24.30
CA GLY A 67 4.30 1.28 23.12
C GLY A 67 4.00 2.06 21.85
N SER A 68 3.51 1.36 20.83
CA SER A 68 3.21 1.94 19.52
C SER A 68 1.85 2.66 19.52
N GLU A 69 1.73 3.76 18.77
CA GLU A 69 0.45 4.44 18.49
C GLU A 69 -0.62 3.51 17.88
N LYS A 70 -0.23 2.32 17.40
CA LYS A 70 -1.11 1.24 16.92
C LYS A 70 -2.00 0.65 18.02
N LEU A 71 -1.60 0.80 19.29
CA LEU A 71 -2.31 0.23 20.43
C LEU A 71 -3.52 1.07 20.87
N VAL A 72 -3.80 2.21 20.21
CA VAL A 72 -5.05 2.98 20.44
C VAL A 72 -6.30 2.14 20.12
N TRP A 73 -6.22 1.20 19.18
CA TRP A 73 -7.35 0.30 18.86
C TRP A 73 -7.77 -0.60 20.01
N THR A 74 -6.87 -0.93 20.95
CA THR A 74 -7.23 -1.74 22.12
C THR A 74 -8.09 -0.96 23.12
N ARG A 75 -7.98 0.38 23.12
CA ARG A 75 -8.85 1.27 23.91
C ARG A 75 -10.27 1.30 23.37
N VAL A 76 -10.42 1.49 22.05
CA VAL A 76 -11.74 1.44 21.38
C VAL A 76 -12.46 0.13 21.67
N ALA A 77 -11.75 -1.00 21.63
CA ALA A 77 -12.30 -2.30 22.00
C ALA A 77 -12.67 -2.41 23.50
N GLY A 78 -11.97 -1.67 24.37
CA GLY A 78 -12.28 -1.56 25.80
C GLY A 78 -13.54 -0.77 26.09
N ASP A 79 -13.69 0.41 25.47
CA ASP A 79 -14.87 1.24 25.68
C ASP A 79 -16.15 0.51 25.26
N VAL A 80 -16.10 -0.27 24.17
CA VAL A 80 -17.21 -1.11 23.74
C VAL A 80 -17.58 -2.14 24.82
N LEU A 81 -16.60 -2.78 25.45
CA LEU A 81 -16.84 -3.75 26.52
C LEU A 81 -17.40 -3.05 27.77
N ASP A 82 -16.86 -1.90 28.16
CA ASP A 82 -17.26 -1.17 29.36
C ASP A 82 -18.68 -0.61 29.24
N ILE A 83 -19.05 -0.12 28.04
CA ILE A 83 -20.43 0.27 27.71
C ILE A 83 -21.36 -0.95 27.78
N ALA A 84 -20.96 -2.11 27.26
CA ALA A 84 -21.78 -3.32 27.28
C ALA A 84 -22.01 -3.84 28.73
N VAL A 85 -20.97 -3.83 29.57
CA VAL A 85 -21.06 -4.21 30.98
C VAL A 85 -21.92 -3.23 31.77
N LEU A 86 -21.77 -1.92 31.53
CA LEU A 86 -22.59 -0.90 32.18
C LEU A 86 -24.05 -0.99 31.75
N ALA A 87 -24.33 -1.18 30.46
CA ALA A 87 -25.68 -1.33 29.92
C ALA A 87 -26.40 -2.56 30.52
N ALA A 88 -25.70 -3.71 30.61
CA ALA A 88 -26.21 -4.90 31.27
C ALA A 88 -26.48 -4.68 32.78
N GLY A 89 -25.62 -3.88 33.44
CA GLY A 89 -25.79 -3.49 34.84
C GLY A 89 -26.94 -2.51 35.09
N VAL A 90 -27.23 -1.59 34.16
CA VAL A 90 -28.33 -0.62 34.24
C VAL A 90 -29.68 -1.27 33.91
N ALA A 91 -29.73 -2.17 32.94
CA ALA A 91 -30.95 -2.88 32.53
C ALA A 91 -31.60 -3.67 33.68
N ARG A 92 -30.79 -4.17 34.62
CA ARG A 92 -31.24 -4.96 35.78
C ARG A 92 -31.75 -4.12 36.97
N ARG A 93 -31.80 -2.78 36.88
CA ARG A 93 -32.12 -1.88 38.01
C ARG A 93 -33.54 -1.32 38.02
N ARG A 94 -34.04 -1.03 39.24
CA ARG A 94 -35.33 -0.36 39.49
C ARG A 94 -35.34 1.10 38.97
N PRO A 95 -36.51 1.65 38.58
CA PRO A 95 -36.60 2.91 37.83
C PRO A 95 -35.92 4.13 38.50
N GLY A 96 -35.97 4.24 39.83
CA GLY A 96 -35.44 5.38 40.58
C GLY A 96 -33.91 5.50 40.65
N GLN A 97 -33.16 4.45 40.31
CA GLN A 97 -31.68 4.44 40.34
C GLN A 97 -31.05 4.57 38.94
N ARG A 98 -31.87 4.68 37.88
CA ARG A 98 -31.40 4.75 36.48
C ARG A 98 -30.68 6.05 36.14
N ARG A 99 -31.01 7.15 36.82
CA ARG A 99 -30.48 8.50 36.51
C ARG A 99 -28.96 8.61 36.65
N ARG A 100 -28.36 7.91 37.63
CA ARG A 100 -26.89 7.88 37.83
C ARG A 100 -26.18 6.98 36.82
N GLY A 101 -26.78 5.85 36.45
CA GLY A 101 -26.26 4.97 35.39
C GLY A 101 -26.27 5.61 34.00
N ILE A 102 -27.23 6.49 33.72
CA ILE A 102 -27.29 7.27 32.47
C ILE A 102 -26.14 8.27 32.38
N ILE A 103 -25.76 8.93 33.48
CA ILE A 103 -24.63 9.88 33.52
C ILE A 103 -23.31 9.16 33.23
N SER A 104 -23.10 7.99 33.84
CA SER A 104 -21.93 7.15 33.57
C SER A 104 -21.87 6.66 32.12
N ALA A 105 -23.01 6.34 31.52
CA ALA A 105 -23.08 5.90 30.12
C ALA A 105 -22.73 7.02 29.13
N ILE A 106 -23.17 8.26 29.40
CA ILE A 106 -22.84 9.43 28.59
C ILE A 106 -21.33 9.73 28.65
N ALA A 107 -20.73 9.66 29.84
CA ALA A 107 -19.29 9.88 30.01
C ALA A 107 -18.45 8.85 29.26
N LEU A 108 -18.79 7.54 29.34
CA LEU A 108 -18.09 6.48 28.61
C LEU A 108 -18.22 6.62 27.09
N THR A 109 -19.38 7.06 26.61
CA THR A 109 -19.60 7.30 25.18
C THR A 109 -18.70 8.43 24.66
N GLY A 110 -18.48 9.47 25.46
CA GLY A 110 -17.57 10.57 25.11
C GLY A 110 -16.10 10.13 25.03
N ILE A 111 -15.66 9.28 25.96
CA ILE A 111 -14.30 8.71 25.97
C ILE A 111 -14.11 7.80 24.75
N GLY A 112 -15.05 6.88 24.50
CA GLY A 112 -15.00 6.00 23.33
C GLY A 112 -15.02 6.73 21.99
N ALA A 113 -15.72 7.87 21.89
CA ALA A 113 -15.69 8.70 20.69
C ALA A 113 -14.32 9.37 20.47
N ALA A 114 -13.67 9.82 21.54
CA ALA A 114 -12.32 10.40 21.46
C ALA A 114 -11.27 9.34 21.11
N ASP A 115 -11.36 8.16 21.71
CA ASP A 115 -10.48 7.02 21.41
C ASP A 115 -10.67 6.52 19.97
N LEU A 116 -11.91 6.44 19.48
CA LEU A 116 -12.22 6.12 18.08
C LEU A 116 -11.69 7.17 17.11
N TYR A 117 -11.87 8.46 17.42
CA TYR A 117 -11.33 9.55 16.62
C TYR A 117 -9.80 9.50 16.52
N ALA A 118 -9.12 9.24 17.63
CA ALA A 118 -7.67 9.06 17.66
C ALA A 118 -7.23 7.85 16.82
N ALA A 119 -7.92 6.70 16.95
CA ALA A 119 -7.63 5.48 16.20
C ALA A 119 -7.81 5.66 14.68
N LEU A 120 -8.87 6.35 14.25
CA LEU A 120 -9.11 6.63 12.84
C LEU A 120 -8.04 7.56 12.25
N ARG A 121 -7.57 8.54 13.05
CA ARG A 121 -6.54 9.49 12.61
C ARG A 121 -5.15 8.85 12.52
N THR A 122 -4.77 8.00 13.47
CA THR A 122 -3.49 7.27 13.41
C THR A 122 -3.46 6.27 12.25
N THR A 123 -4.60 5.60 11.96
CA THR A 123 -4.74 4.71 10.79
C THR A 123 -4.59 5.47 9.46
N GLY A 124 -5.21 6.65 9.34
CA GLY A 124 -5.10 7.49 8.15
C GLY A 124 -3.72 8.11 7.94
N ASN A 125 -3.04 8.54 9.01
CA ASN A 125 -1.66 9.03 8.94
C ASN A 125 -0.67 7.90 8.60
N GLN A 126 -0.88 6.68 9.10
CA GLN A 126 -0.07 5.52 8.71
C GLN A 126 -0.27 5.13 7.26
N ALA A 127 -1.50 5.20 6.73
CA ALA A 127 -1.74 4.99 5.31
C ALA A 127 -0.95 6.03 4.49
N LYS A 128 -0.99 7.31 4.87
CA LYS A 128 -0.22 8.37 4.21
C LYS A 128 1.29 8.19 4.36
N ALA A 129 1.79 7.80 5.53
CA ALA A 129 3.20 7.56 5.78
C ALA A 129 3.72 6.32 5.04
N ARG A 130 2.92 5.25 4.94
CA ARG A 130 3.22 4.09 4.08
C ARG A 130 3.28 4.48 2.61
N HIS A 131 2.33 5.29 2.13
CA HIS A 131 2.36 5.81 0.75
C HIS A 131 3.53 6.78 0.51
N ALA A 132 3.90 7.60 1.48
CA ALA A 132 5.04 8.52 1.39
C ALA A 132 6.40 7.78 1.45
N ASN A 133 6.50 6.73 2.25
CA ASN A 133 7.67 5.86 2.29
C ASN A 133 7.79 5.03 1.00
N ASN A 134 6.66 4.59 0.42
CA ASN A 134 6.63 3.90 -0.88
C ASN A 134 7.07 4.83 -2.03
N ARG A 135 6.73 6.12 -1.99
CA ARG A 135 7.20 7.12 -2.98
C ARG A 135 8.71 7.34 -2.99
N ARG A 136 9.41 7.11 -1.88
CA ARG A 136 10.89 7.19 -1.82
C ARG A 136 11.60 5.93 -2.33
N HIS A 137 10.86 4.83 -2.56
CA HIS A 137 11.40 3.54 -2.98
C HIS A 137 10.87 3.05 -4.35
N GLN A 138 10.20 3.90 -5.16
CA GLN A 138 9.71 3.54 -6.51
C GLN A 138 10.77 3.65 -7.62
N ALA A 139 11.99 3.17 -7.37
CA ALA A 139 12.93 2.88 -8.45
C ALA A 139 12.84 1.38 -8.75
N LEU A 140 12.08 1.00 -9.78
CA LEU A 140 12.02 -0.38 -10.25
C LEU A 140 13.38 -0.77 -10.78
N ARG A 141 13.90 -1.92 -10.34
CA ARG A 141 15.17 -2.47 -10.79
C ARG A 141 14.96 -3.87 -11.33
N ALA A 142 15.51 -4.13 -12.50
CA ALA A 142 15.51 -5.46 -13.09
C ALA A 142 16.82 -5.69 -13.84
N ALA A 143 17.21 -6.95 -13.98
CA ALA A 143 18.44 -7.32 -14.67
C ALA A 143 18.25 -8.59 -15.49
N ILE A 144 18.91 -8.66 -16.65
CA ILE A 144 18.96 -9.89 -17.45
C ILE A 144 20.30 -10.00 -18.18
N THR A 145 20.77 -11.22 -18.41
CA THR A 145 21.96 -11.47 -19.23
C THR A 145 21.56 -11.85 -20.65
N VAL A 146 22.11 -11.16 -21.65
CA VAL A 146 21.89 -11.39 -23.09
C VAL A 146 23.20 -11.89 -23.72
N GLN A 147 23.17 -12.97 -24.49
CA GLN A 147 24.32 -13.60 -25.15
C GLN A 147 24.70 -12.86 -26.45
N ARG A 148 24.97 -11.55 -26.31
CA ARG A 148 25.45 -10.64 -27.36
C ARG A 148 26.47 -9.67 -26.78
N SER A 149 27.25 -9.01 -27.65
CA SER A 149 28.23 -8.00 -27.23
C SER A 149 27.53 -6.79 -26.59
N PRO A 150 28.18 -6.07 -25.65
CA PRO A 150 27.61 -4.86 -25.08
C PRO A 150 27.25 -3.82 -26.14
N GLU A 151 28.05 -3.72 -27.21
CA GLU A 151 27.85 -2.82 -28.34
C GLU A 151 26.56 -3.15 -29.12
N ASP A 152 26.30 -4.43 -29.39
CA ASP A 152 25.08 -4.86 -30.10
C ASP A 152 23.83 -4.58 -29.27
N VAL A 153 23.88 -4.95 -27.99
CA VAL A 153 22.78 -4.79 -27.04
C VAL A 153 22.47 -3.30 -26.83
N TYR A 154 23.51 -2.49 -26.65
CA TYR A 154 23.39 -1.04 -26.54
C TYR A 154 22.81 -0.43 -27.81
N SER A 155 23.32 -0.79 -28.99
CA SER A 155 22.88 -0.20 -30.26
C SER A 155 21.40 -0.48 -30.54
N PHE A 156 20.94 -1.69 -30.21
CA PHE A 156 19.53 -2.04 -30.32
C PHE A 156 18.67 -1.19 -29.39
N TRP A 157 19.07 -1.02 -28.12
CA TRP A 157 18.33 -0.22 -27.14
C TRP A 157 18.33 1.27 -27.50
N ARG A 158 19.48 1.78 -27.98
CA ARG A 158 19.69 3.18 -28.34
C ARG A 158 18.79 3.65 -29.48
N ASN A 159 18.40 2.73 -30.36
CA ASN A 159 17.31 2.96 -31.29
C ASN A 159 15.97 2.79 -30.55
N VAL A 160 15.49 3.88 -29.96
CA VAL A 160 14.31 3.91 -29.09
C VAL A 160 13.02 3.45 -29.79
N GLU A 161 12.97 3.47 -31.12
CA GLU A 161 11.84 2.97 -31.90
C GLU A 161 11.72 1.43 -31.83
N ASN A 162 12.78 0.74 -31.38
CA ASN A 162 12.73 -0.70 -31.09
C ASN A 162 12.00 -1.02 -29.78
N LEU A 163 11.86 -0.08 -28.84
CA LEU A 163 11.34 -0.36 -27.50
C LEU A 163 9.93 -1.00 -27.52
N PRO A 164 8.96 -0.54 -28.33
CA PRO A 164 7.64 -1.18 -28.42
C PRO A 164 7.65 -2.65 -28.86
N SER A 165 8.74 -3.13 -29.49
CA SER A 165 8.84 -4.55 -29.91
C SER A 165 8.95 -5.53 -28.73
N PHE A 166 9.42 -5.06 -27.57
CA PHE A 166 9.55 -5.88 -26.36
C PHE A 166 8.89 -5.28 -25.11
N MET A 167 8.64 -3.97 -25.08
CA MET A 167 7.94 -3.27 -24.01
C MET A 167 6.45 -3.09 -24.36
N TYR A 168 5.61 -4.10 -24.10
CA TYR A 168 4.20 -4.09 -24.56
C TYR A 168 3.30 -3.02 -23.93
N HIS A 169 3.74 -2.38 -22.85
CA HIS A 169 3.05 -1.23 -22.29
C HIS A 169 3.22 0.02 -23.15
N LEU A 170 4.23 0.07 -24.03
CA LEU A 170 4.41 1.11 -25.02
C LEU A 170 3.67 0.73 -26.31
N LYS A 171 2.82 1.65 -26.77
CA LYS A 171 2.16 1.56 -28.06
C LYS A 171 3.10 1.99 -29.20
N SER A 172 3.81 3.09 -28.99
CA SER A 172 4.77 3.62 -29.97
C SER A 172 5.80 4.51 -29.28
N VAL A 173 7.01 4.52 -29.83
CA VAL A 173 8.06 5.48 -29.51
C VAL A 173 8.58 6.01 -30.84
N THR A 174 8.58 7.33 -31.00
CA THR A 174 9.07 8.00 -32.21
C THR A 174 10.26 8.85 -31.82
N ALA A 175 11.39 8.66 -32.49
CA ALA A 175 12.56 9.49 -32.25
C ALA A 175 12.39 10.86 -32.92
N ASP A 176 12.69 11.91 -32.18
CA ASP A 176 12.80 13.27 -32.71
C ASP A 176 14.29 13.65 -32.83
N GLY A 177 14.58 14.82 -33.40
CA GLY A 177 15.92 15.39 -33.39
C GLY A 177 16.47 15.61 -31.97
N ASP A 178 17.81 15.70 -31.86
CA ASP A 178 18.52 16.10 -30.62
C ASP A 178 18.34 15.16 -29.40
N GLY A 179 18.13 13.86 -29.65
CA GLY A 179 17.98 12.86 -28.59
C GLY A 179 16.66 12.94 -27.82
N ARG A 180 15.67 13.64 -28.40
CA ARG A 180 14.29 13.66 -27.91
C ARG A 180 13.48 12.55 -28.56
N SER A 181 12.36 12.21 -27.94
CA SER A 181 11.46 11.18 -28.44
C SER A 181 10.07 11.35 -27.85
N HIS A 182 9.05 11.03 -28.65
CA HIS A 182 7.65 11.03 -28.26
C HIS A 182 7.17 9.61 -27.95
N TRP A 183 6.61 9.40 -26.76
CA TRP A 183 6.24 8.08 -26.25
C TRP A 183 4.73 8.02 -26.03
N VAL A 184 4.12 6.92 -26.45
CA VAL A 184 2.69 6.64 -26.25
C VAL A 184 2.55 5.29 -25.55
N ALA A 185 1.89 5.26 -24.39
CA ALA A 185 1.61 4.04 -23.64
C ALA A 185 0.15 3.59 -23.77
N ASN A 186 -0.04 2.27 -23.65
CA ASN A 186 -1.35 1.63 -23.58
C ASN A 186 -2.01 1.94 -22.22
N ALA A 187 -3.27 2.38 -22.24
CA ALA A 187 -4.07 2.61 -21.04
C ALA A 187 -5.20 1.58 -20.95
N PRO A 188 -5.29 0.75 -19.87
CA PRO A 188 -6.41 -0.15 -19.63
C PRO A 188 -7.82 0.47 -19.76
N VAL A 189 -7.98 1.76 -19.42
CA VAL A 189 -9.24 2.49 -19.54
C VAL A 189 -8.94 3.97 -19.87
N GLY A 190 -9.54 4.51 -20.94
CA GLY A 190 -9.46 5.92 -21.29
C GLY A 190 -8.54 6.23 -22.48
N GLN A 191 -8.08 7.48 -22.57
CA GLN A 191 -7.18 7.95 -23.63
C GLN A 191 -5.75 7.43 -23.39
N PRO A 192 -4.99 7.11 -24.45
CA PRO A 192 -3.58 6.71 -24.32
C PRO A 192 -2.77 7.82 -23.65
N VAL A 193 -1.84 7.42 -22.78
CA VAL A 193 -0.98 8.37 -22.09
C VAL A 193 0.25 8.67 -22.93
N GLN A 194 0.59 9.94 -23.08
CA GLN A 194 1.64 10.41 -23.97
C GLN A 194 2.60 11.34 -23.22
N TRP A 195 3.88 11.24 -23.53
CA TRP A 195 4.90 12.13 -22.98
C TRP A 195 6.09 12.24 -23.93
N ASP A 196 6.81 13.35 -23.83
CA ASP A 196 8.09 13.53 -24.49
C ASP A 196 9.22 13.21 -23.51
N ALA A 197 10.26 12.53 -23.99
CA ALA A 197 11.45 12.18 -23.21
C ALA A 197 12.73 12.57 -23.95
N GLN A 198 13.78 12.83 -23.19
CA GLN A 198 15.11 13.16 -23.69
C GLN A 198 16.14 12.21 -23.09
N ILE A 199 17.07 11.75 -23.93
CA ILE A 199 18.27 11.04 -23.48
C ILE A 199 19.18 12.06 -22.77
N THR A 200 19.46 11.82 -21.48
CA THR A 200 20.28 12.68 -20.62
C THR A 200 21.71 12.17 -20.51
N GLU A 201 21.94 10.89 -20.78
CA GLU A 201 23.26 10.26 -20.79
C GLU A 201 23.33 9.24 -21.92
N ASP A 202 24.39 9.31 -22.72
CA ASP A 202 24.59 8.43 -23.87
C ASP A 202 26.06 7.96 -23.90
N GLN A 203 26.35 6.85 -23.22
CA GLN A 203 27.67 6.24 -23.19
C GLN A 203 27.68 4.94 -24.01
N PRO A 204 28.28 4.94 -25.21
CA PRO A 204 28.33 3.76 -26.09
C PRO A 204 28.78 2.48 -25.39
N GLY A 205 27.96 1.43 -25.53
CA GLY A 205 28.22 0.10 -24.96
C GLY A 205 28.16 0.01 -23.42
N LYS A 206 27.81 1.11 -22.73
CA LYS A 206 27.90 1.19 -21.26
C LYS A 206 26.61 1.63 -20.59
N ARG A 207 26.00 2.72 -21.04
CA ARG A 207 24.87 3.32 -20.33
C ARG A 207 24.03 4.23 -21.22
N ILE A 208 22.72 4.15 -21.05
CA ILE A 208 21.77 5.15 -21.57
C ILE A 208 20.91 5.60 -20.39
N ALA A 209 20.77 6.89 -20.18
CA ALA A 209 19.80 7.45 -19.24
C ALA A 209 18.85 8.40 -19.96
N TRP A 210 17.61 8.44 -19.51
CA TRP A 210 16.58 9.30 -20.08
C TRP A 210 15.69 9.90 -19.00
N GLN A 211 15.03 11.00 -19.34
CA GLN A 211 14.07 11.68 -18.49
C GLN A 211 12.96 12.32 -19.33
N SER A 212 11.73 12.30 -18.83
CA SER A 212 10.61 13.05 -19.42
C SER A 212 10.86 14.56 -19.38
N LEU A 213 10.42 15.29 -20.40
CA LEU A 213 10.53 16.74 -20.45
C LEU A 213 9.60 17.44 -19.43
N PRO A 214 9.96 18.64 -18.93
CA PRO A 214 9.08 19.41 -18.04
C PRO A 214 7.70 19.67 -18.65
N GLY A 215 6.64 19.42 -17.88
CA GLY A 215 5.25 19.60 -18.35
C GLY A 215 4.67 18.40 -19.10
N SER A 216 5.39 17.28 -19.16
CA SER A 216 4.87 16.02 -19.70
C SER A 216 3.71 15.45 -18.87
N GLY A 217 2.83 14.67 -19.52
CA GLY A 217 1.70 14.02 -18.84
C GLY A 217 2.11 12.98 -17.77
N ILE A 218 3.34 12.48 -17.84
CA ILE A 218 3.98 11.63 -16.85
C ILE A 218 5.39 12.15 -16.61
N GLU A 219 5.75 12.36 -15.34
CA GLU A 219 7.14 12.55 -14.92
C GLU A 219 7.77 11.16 -14.70
N ASN A 220 8.65 10.74 -15.61
CA ASN A 220 9.40 9.50 -15.49
C ASN A 220 10.85 9.67 -15.92
N GLY A 221 11.68 8.73 -15.51
CA GLY A 221 13.06 8.67 -15.95
C GLY A 221 13.64 7.31 -15.65
N GLY A 222 14.78 7.01 -16.25
CA GLY A 222 15.42 5.73 -16.04
C GLY A 222 16.83 5.69 -16.60
N SER A 223 17.48 4.57 -16.35
CA SER A 223 18.75 4.22 -16.95
C SER A 223 18.79 2.74 -17.28
N VAL A 224 19.51 2.42 -18.35
CA VAL A 224 19.95 1.07 -18.67
C VAL A 224 21.47 1.06 -18.68
N ASP A 225 22.05 0.12 -17.94
CA ASP A 225 23.49 -0.14 -17.88
C ASP A 225 23.79 -1.46 -18.61
N PHE A 226 24.87 -1.46 -19.38
CA PHE A 226 25.37 -2.60 -20.14
C PHE A 226 26.77 -2.94 -19.62
N ALA A 227 26.95 -4.14 -19.08
CA ALA A 227 28.24 -4.61 -18.59
C ALA A 227 28.53 -6.00 -19.17
N PRO A 228 29.78 -6.31 -19.55
CA PRO A 228 30.16 -7.69 -19.88
C PRO A 228 29.81 -8.63 -18.74
N ASP A 229 29.28 -9.81 -19.08
CA ASP A 229 29.06 -10.87 -18.10
C ASP A 229 30.39 -11.50 -17.65
N ASN A 230 30.37 -12.29 -16.59
CA ASN A 230 31.58 -12.94 -16.06
C ASN A 230 32.24 -13.91 -17.06
N SER A 231 31.51 -14.35 -18.09
CA SER A 231 32.03 -15.25 -19.13
C SER A 231 32.70 -14.52 -20.28
N GLY A 232 32.50 -13.19 -20.40
CA GLY A 232 32.94 -12.36 -21.52
C GLY A 232 32.21 -12.66 -22.83
N LYS A 233 31.15 -13.47 -22.81
CA LYS A 233 30.38 -13.90 -23.99
C LYS A 233 28.97 -13.31 -24.01
N GLY A 234 28.55 -12.65 -22.94
CA GLY A 234 27.26 -11.98 -22.85
C GLY A 234 27.37 -10.61 -22.20
N THR A 235 26.22 -9.96 -22.11
CA THR A 235 26.04 -8.63 -21.53
C THR A 235 24.99 -8.73 -20.43
N GLU A 236 25.35 -8.35 -19.22
CA GLU A 236 24.41 -8.05 -18.16
C GLU A 236 23.78 -6.68 -18.40
N VAL A 237 22.46 -6.68 -18.59
CA VAL A 237 21.63 -5.50 -18.83
C VAL A 237 20.89 -5.20 -17.55
N ARG A 238 21.17 -4.04 -16.93
CA ARG A 238 20.50 -3.59 -15.71
C ARG A 238 19.65 -2.38 -16.00
N VAL A 239 18.36 -2.47 -15.72
CA VAL A 239 17.39 -1.39 -15.93
C VAL A 239 16.96 -0.84 -14.58
N THR A 240 16.99 0.49 -14.45
CA THR A 240 16.41 1.23 -13.33
C THR A 240 15.39 2.22 -13.87
N ILE A 241 14.14 2.17 -13.40
CA ILE A 241 13.08 3.10 -13.83
C ILE A 241 12.45 3.75 -12.60
N GLY A 242 12.42 5.07 -12.57
CA GLY A 242 11.74 5.88 -11.56
C GLY A 242 10.50 6.55 -12.12
N TYR A 243 9.40 6.52 -11.36
CA TYR A 243 8.16 7.22 -11.67
C TYR A 243 7.88 8.29 -10.62
N GLN A 244 7.53 9.50 -11.06
CA GLN A 244 6.90 10.50 -10.22
C GLN A 244 5.46 10.65 -10.69
N LEU A 245 4.55 9.99 -9.98
CA LEU A 245 3.13 10.11 -10.26
C LEU A 245 2.63 11.49 -9.76
N PRO A 246 2.14 12.38 -10.64
CA PRO A 246 1.63 13.67 -10.21
C PRO A 246 0.47 13.50 -9.23
N GLY A 247 0.43 14.34 -8.19
CA GLY A 247 -0.67 14.34 -7.22
C GLY A 247 -1.96 14.87 -7.87
N GLY A 248 -3.05 14.10 -7.85
CA GLY A 248 -4.35 14.51 -8.40
C GLY A 248 -5.13 13.36 -9.02
N ALA A 249 -6.20 13.68 -9.77
CA ALA A 249 -7.05 12.69 -10.44
C ALA A 249 -6.25 11.80 -11.43
N LEU A 250 -5.23 12.36 -12.09
CA LEU A 250 -4.31 11.62 -12.99
C LEU A 250 -3.42 10.61 -12.25
N GLY A 251 -2.99 10.92 -11.02
CA GLY A 251 -2.19 10.00 -10.20
C GLY A 251 -2.96 8.76 -9.76
N LYS A 252 -4.29 8.85 -9.57
CA LYS A 252 -5.14 7.69 -9.26
C LYS A 252 -5.30 6.76 -10.47
N VAL A 253 -5.43 7.33 -11.67
CA VAL A 253 -5.49 6.56 -12.92
C VAL A 253 -4.14 5.90 -13.21
N ALA A 254 -3.03 6.62 -13.07
CA ALA A 254 -1.70 6.05 -13.26
C ALA A 254 -1.34 4.95 -12.24
N SER A 255 -1.82 5.04 -10.99
CA SER A 255 -1.66 3.96 -10.02
C SER A 255 -2.43 2.68 -10.37
N THR A 256 -3.54 2.79 -11.11
CA THR A 256 -4.25 1.62 -11.65
C THR A 256 -3.61 1.08 -12.93
N LEU A 257 -2.90 1.92 -13.71
CA LEU A 257 -2.17 1.53 -14.92
C LEU A 257 -0.92 0.69 -14.61
N LEU A 258 -0.22 1.01 -13.51
CA LEU A 258 1.01 0.32 -13.09
C LEU A 258 0.75 -1.05 -12.44
N GLY A 259 -0.51 -1.43 -12.18
CA GLY A 259 -0.91 -2.74 -11.65
C GLY A 259 -0.33 -3.07 -10.27
N GLU A 260 -0.60 -4.28 -9.79
CA GLU A 260 -0.08 -4.77 -8.49
C GLU A 260 1.39 -5.25 -8.56
N SER A 261 1.98 -5.39 -9.76
CA SER A 261 3.37 -5.86 -9.93
C SER A 261 4.18 -5.17 -11.06
N PRO A 262 4.50 -3.87 -10.95
CA PRO A 262 5.33 -3.17 -11.94
C PRO A 262 6.70 -3.84 -12.21
N GLU A 263 7.29 -4.45 -11.17
CA GLU A 263 8.56 -5.17 -11.26
C GLU A 263 8.46 -6.38 -12.19
N GLN A 264 7.35 -7.10 -12.15
CA GLN A 264 7.13 -8.29 -12.98
C GLN A 264 7.04 -7.92 -14.45
N GLN A 265 6.35 -6.81 -14.76
CA GLN A 265 6.25 -6.30 -16.12
C GLN A 265 7.60 -5.97 -16.73
N VAL A 266 8.47 -5.26 -16.00
CA VAL A 266 9.83 -4.93 -16.46
C VAL A 266 10.67 -6.20 -16.67
N ASN A 267 10.54 -7.19 -15.77
CA ASN A 267 11.21 -8.49 -15.94
C ASN A 267 10.73 -9.23 -17.20
N ASP A 268 9.43 -9.21 -17.49
CA ASP A 268 8.87 -9.84 -18.68
C ASP A 268 9.27 -9.10 -19.97
N ASP A 269 9.33 -7.77 -19.95
CA ASP A 269 9.87 -6.95 -21.05
C ASP A 269 11.35 -7.31 -21.32
N LEU A 270 12.16 -7.45 -20.27
CA LEU A 270 13.56 -7.86 -20.39
C LEU A 270 13.73 -9.28 -20.93
N ARG A 271 12.84 -10.22 -20.58
CA ARG A 271 12.85 -11.57 -21.16
C ARG A 271 12.57 -11.55 -22.66
N ARG A 272 11.60 -10.75 -23.11
CA ARG A 272 11.34 -10.56 -24.54
C ARG A 272 12.51 -9.90 -25.25
N PHE A 273 13.10 -8.88 -24.63
CA PHE A 273 14.30 -8.22 -25.14
C PHE A 273 15.44 -9.22 -25.40
N LYS A 274 15.72 -10.07 -24.41
CA LYS A 274 16.70 -11.18 -24.54
C LYS A 274 16.37 -12.09 -25.73
N GLN A 275 15.10 -12.51 -25.86
CA GLN A 275 14.66 -13.36 -26.97
C GLN A 275 14.92 -12.69 -28.32
N ILE A 276 14.50 -11.44 -28.52
CA ILE A 276 14.69 -10.73 -29.79
C ILE A 276 16.17 -10.71 -30.20
N LEU A 277 17.07 -10.39 -29.29
CA LEU A 277 18.51 -10.31 -29.60
C LEU A 277 19.19 -11.67 -29.80
N GLU A 278 18.76 -12.70 -29.08
CA GLU A 278 19.39 -14.02 -29.15
C GLU A 278 18.88 -14.87 -30.30
N THR A 279 17.58 -14.81 -30.60
CA THR A 279 16.93 -15.71 -31.56
C THR A 279 16.39 -15.00 -32.80
N GLY A 280 16.33 -13.65 -32.80
CA GLY A 280 15.74 -12.88 -33.90
C GLY A 280 14.20 -12.97 -33.99
N GLN A 281 13.54 -13.64 -33.05
CA GLN A 281 12.07 -13.77 -32.98
C GLN A 281 11.58 -13.75 -31.53
N VAL A 282 10.45 -13.09 -31.27
CA VAL A 282 9.71 -13.28 -30.01
C VAL A 282 8.95 -14.59 -30.12
N LEU A 283 9.29 -15.60 -29.32
CA LEU A 283 8.43 -16.78 -29.17
C LEU A 283 7.13 -16.34 -28.49
N ARG A 284 6.12 -15.98 -29.28
CA ARG A 284 4.74 -15.98 -28.83
C ARG A 284 4.27 -17.43 -28.82
N SER A 285 3.86 -17.92 -27.66
CA SER A 285 3.03 -19.12 -27.61
C SER A 285 1.65 -18.67 -28.08
N ASP A 286 1.17 -19.22 -29.21
CA ASP A 286 -0.14 -18.92 -29.81
C ASP A 286 -1.32 -19.51 -29.01
N GLY A 287 -1.19 -19.58 -27.68
CA GLY A 287 -2.24 -19.94 -26.75
C GLY A 287 -2.97 -18.70 -26.23
N SER A 288 -3.74 -18.04 -27.10
CA SER A 288 -4.74 -16.96 -26.86
C SER A 288 -4.38 -15.62 -27.54
N PRO A 289 -5.03 -15.28 -28.67
CA PRO A 289 -4.80 -14.02 -29.38
C PRO A 289 -5.45 -12.78 -28.73
N GLU A 290 -5.91 -12.85 -27.48
CA GLU A 290 -6.49 -11.72 -26.77
C GLU A 290 -5.75 -11.51 -25.44
N GLY A 291 -5.16 -10.33 -25.27
CA GLY A 291 -4.48 -9.92 -24.04
C GLY A 291 -5.38 -10.04 -22.82
N THR A 292 -4.77 -10.13 -21.64
CA THR A 292 -5.44 -10.23 -20.34
C THR A 292 -6.35 -9.02 -20.09
N THR A 293 -7.55 -9.10 -20.63
CA THR A 293 -8.69 -8.28 -20.25
C THR A 293 -9.39 -9.08 -19.16
N SER A 294 -9.37 -8.55 -17.94
CA SER A 294 -9.82 -9.18 -16.69
C SER A 294 -11.32 -9.50 -16.62
N LEU A 295 -12.02 -9.58 -17.75
CA LEU A 295 -13.46 -9.86 -17.83
C LEU A 295 -13.80 -11.23 -18.45
N SER A 296 -12.88 -11.89 -19.15
CA SER A 296 -13.16 -13.18 -19.80
C SER A 296 -12.83 -14.41 -18.94
N GLN A 297 -12.24 -14.23 -17.75
CA GLN A 297 -11.99 -15.35 -16.82
C GLN A 297 -13.21 -15.76 -15.98
N MET A 298 -14.33 -15.03 -16.04
CA MET A 298 -15.54 -15.37 -15.28
C MET A 298 -16.45 -16.41 -15.97
N HIS A 299 -16.16 -16.84 -17.20
CA HIS A 299 -16.96 -17.84 -17.92
C HIS A 299 -16.18 -19.07 -18.43
N GLN A 300 -14.97 -19.31 -17.95
CA GLN A 300 -14.36 -20.62 -18.15
C GLN A 300 -15.03 -21.64 -17.22
N GLN A 301 -16.02 -22.35 -17.76
CA GLN A 301 -16.50 -23.59 -17.15
C GLN A 301 -15.32 -24.56 -17.07
N THR A 302 -15.02 -25.01 -15.85
CA THR A 302 -14.06 -26.06 -15.55
C THR A 302 -14.33 -27.26 -16.45
N ALA A 303 -13.31 -27.72 -17.18
CA ALA A 303 -13.39 -28.92 -18.00
C ALA A 303 -13.81 -30.11 -17.12
N GLN A 304 -14.96 -30.72 -17.43
CA GLN A 304 -15.39 -31.97 -16.81
C GLN A 304 -14.70 -33.14 -17.51
N PRO A 305 -14.14 -34.11 -16.79
CA PRO A 305 -13.57 -35.30 -17.40
C PRO A 305 -14.67 -36.12 -18.10
N ALA A 306 -14.37 -36.61 -19.31
CA ALA A 306 -15.27 -37.48 -20.06
C ALA A 306 -15.56 -38.77 -19.26
N ASN A 307 -16.84 -39.04 -19.03
CA ASN A 307 -17.31 -40.21 -18.30
C ASN A 307 -17.14 -41.47 -19.19
N PRO A 308 -16.34 -42.48 -18.80
CA PRO A 308 -16.21 -43.68 -19.60
C PRO A 308 -17.28 -44.68 -19.16
N LYS A 309 -18.31 -44.91 -19.99
CA LYS A 309 -19.07 -46.18 -20.06
C LYS A 309 -20.08 -46.18 -21.20
N GLY A 310 -19.92 -47.14 -22.10
CA GLY A 310 -20.91 -47.43 -23.14
C GLY A 310 -20.33 -48.22 -24.31
N VAL A 311 -19.72 -49.39 -24.07
CA VAL A 311 -19.59 -50.42 -25.11
C VAL A 311 -20.43 -51.60 -24.66
N SER A 312 -21.54 -51.76 -25.37
CA SER A 312 -22.41 -52.93 -25.39
C SER A 312 -21.72 -54.10 -26.09
N ALA A 313 -21.60 -55.23 -25.39
CA ALA A 313 -21.76 -56.59 -25.91
C ALA A 313 -21.87 -57.54 -24.71
#